data_AF-A0A0F8WU85-F1
#
_entry.id   AF-A0A0F8WU85-F1
#
_cell.length_a   1.000
_cell.length_b   1.000
_cell.length_c   1.000
_cell.angle_alpha   90.00
_cell.angle_beta   90.00
_cell.angle_gamma   90.00
#
_symmetry.space_group_name_H-M   'P 1'
#
loop_
_entity.id
_entity.type
_entity.pdbx_description
1 polymer ?
#
loop_
_entity_poly.entity_id
_entity_poly.type
_entity_poly.pdbx_seq_one_letter_code
_entity_poly.pdbx_strand_id
1 'polypeptide(L)'
;MRTTVILCHPVKGSFNHAISDEVVRSLKQQKHIVHYHDLYDEGFQPVLSADELQRRFSFDEQVQLYTPRAIESDGLVFIHPDWWG
;
A
#
# COMPACT_ATOMS: atom_id res chain seq x y z
N MET A 1 3.34 11.71 -13.11
CA MET A 1 3.86 11.40 -11.77
C MET A 1 3.52 9.96 -11.43
N ARG A 2 4.30 9.34 -10.56
CA ARG A 2 4.05 8.01 -10.02
C ARG A 2 3.52 8.13 -8.61
N THR A 3 2.41 7.47 -8.33
CA THR A 3 1.76 7.52 -7.02
C THR A 3 1.52 6.11 -6.54
N THR A 4 1.98 5.78 -5.34
CA THR A 4 1.64 4.52 -4.67
C THR A 4 0.45 4.77 -3.75
N VAL A 5 -0.60 3.96 -3.92
CA VAL A 5 -1.84 4.00 -3.14
C VAL A 5 -1.93 2.72 -2.34
N ILE A 6 -2.03 2.84 -1.02
CA ILE A 6 -2.02 1.73 -0.07
C ILE A 6 -3.36 1.72 0.68
N LEU A 7 -4.12 0.65 0.52
CA LEU A 7 -5.35 0.38 1.25
C LEU A 7 -5.08 -0.62 2.38
N CYS A 8 -5.54 -0.29 3.59
CA CYS A 8 -5.51 -1.16 4.75
C CYS A 8 -6.92 -1.29 5.33
N HIS A 9 -7.73 -2.21 4.79
CA HIS A 9 -9.04 -2.52 5.36
C HIS A 9 -9.45 -3.98 5.12
N PRO A 10 -9.87 -4.75 6.14
CA PRO A 10 -10.12 -6.20 6.02
C PRO A 10 -11.42 -6.54 5.28
N VAL A 11 -12.42 -5.67 5.37
CA VAL A 11 -13.73 -5.92 4.77
C VAL A 11 -13.73 -5.44 3.33
N LYS A 12 -13.87 -6.40 2.40
CA LYS A 12 -14.11 -6.16 0.97
C LYS A 12 -15.32 -5.26 0.74
N GLY A 13 -15.17 -4.27 -0.14
CA GLY A 13 -16.26 -3.35 -0.48
C GLY A 13 -16.63 -2.38 0.65
N SER A 14 -15.76 -2.19 1.64
CA SER A 14 -15.95 -1.17 2.67
C SER A 14 -15.91 0.24 2.11
N PHE A 15 -16.28 1.23 2.95
CA PHE A 15 -16.12 2.63 2.58
C PHE A 15 -14.67 3.00 2.23
N ASN A 16 -13.68 2.40 2.91
CA ASN A 16 -12.27 2.60 2.57
C ASN A 16 -11.90 2.03 1.18
N HIS A 17 -12.52 0.91 0.76
CA HIS A 17 -12.37 0.43 -0.62
C HIS A 17 -13.00 1.41 -1.63
N ALA A 18 -14.17 1.95 -1.32
CA ALA A 18 -14.80 2.95 -2.19
C ALA A 18 -13.93 4.22 -2.33
N ILE A 19 -13.27 4.65 -1.24
CA ILE A 19 -12.29 5.74 -1.28
C ILE A 19 -11.09 5.36 -2.16
N SER A 20 -10.52 4.16 -1.99
CA SER A 20 -9.35 3.74 -2.78
C SER A 20 -9.65 3.64 -4.27
N ASP A 21 -10.81 3.11 -4.62
CA ASP A 21 -11.27 3.03 -6.01
C ASP A 21 -11.36 4.43 -6.63
N GLU A 22 -11.94 5.39 -5.90
CA GLU A 22 -12.07 6.77 -6.36
C GLU A 22 -10.72 7.48 -6.50
N VAL A 23 -9.80 7.28 -5.54
CA VAL A 23 -8.44 7.82 -5.59
C VAL A 23 -7.68 7.27 -6.81
N VAL A 24 -7.67 5.95 -6.99
CA VAL A 24 -6.99 5.29 -8.12
C VAL A 24 -7.59 5.77 -9.45
N ARG A 25 -8.92 5.86 -9.54
CA ARG A 25 -9.63 6.36 -10.73
C ARG A 25 -9.21 7.80 -11.05
N SER A 26 -9.24 8.69 -10.07
CA SER A 26 -8.90 10.11 -10.23
C SER A 26 -7.44 10.30 -10.65
N LEU A 27 -6.50 9.60 -10.02
CA LEU A 27 -5.07 9.65 -10.38
C LEU A 27 -4.83 9.17 -11.82
N LYS A 28 -5.46 8.06 -12.22
CA LYS A 28 -5.38 7.55 -13.59
C LYS A 28 -5.95 8.54 -14.61
N GLN A 29 -7.06 9.20 -14.30
CA GLN A 29 -7.65 10.25 -15.16
C GLN A 29 -6.68 11.43 -15.36
N GLN A 30 -5.88 11.76 -14.35
CA GLN A 30 -4.83 12.77 -14.43
C GLN A 30 -3.52 12.25 -15.06
N LYS A 31 -3.52 11.02 -15.62
CA LYS A 31 -2.38 10.37 -16.28
C LYS A 31 -1.22 10.06 -15.33
N HIS A 32 -1.49 9.82 -14.04
CA HIS A 32 -0.50 9.29 -13.12
C HIS A 32 -0.26 7.79 -13.38
N ILE A 33 0.96 7.33 -13.15
CA ILE A 33 1.27 5.90 -13.01
C ILE A 33 0.90 5.52 -11.58
N VAL A 34 -0.02 4.57 -11.41
CA VAL A 34 -0.53 4.20 -10.08
C VAL A 34 -0.08 2.79 -9.71
N HIS A 35 0.68 2.69 -8.62
CA HIS A 35 0.97 1.43 -7.95
C HIS A 35 -0.06 1.25 -6.84
N TYR A 36 -1.01 0.35 -7.02
CA TYR A 36 -2.06 0.08 -6.02
C TYR A 36 -1.70 -1.16 -5.21
N HIS A 37 -1.89 -1.07 -3.89
CA HIS A 37 -1.66 -2.14 -2.95
C HIS A 37 -2.81 -2.24 -1.95
N ASP A 38 -3.51 -3.37 -1.94
CA ASP A 38 -4.45 -3.72 -0.88
C ASP A 38 -3.78 -4.73 0.06
N LEU A 39 -3.38 -4.27 1.25
CA LEU A 39 -2.55 -5.07 2.16
C LEU A 39 -3.29 -6.30 2.69
N TYR A 40 -4.61 -6.24 2.84
CA TYR A 40 -5.39 -7.37 3.32
C TYR A 40 -5.60 -8.40 2.22
N ASP A 41 -5.90 -7.95 1.00
CA ASP A 41 -6.02 -8.82 -0.16
C ASP A 41 -4.73 -9.51 -0.55
N GLU A 42 -3.63 -8.75 -0.48
CA GLU A 42 -2.30 -9.23 -0.83
C GLU A 42 -1.73 -10.11 0.30
N GLY A 43 -2.36 -10.14 1.48
CA GLY A 43 -1.92 -10.99 2.59
C GLY A 43 -0.62 -10.52 3.24
N PHE A 44 -0.37 -9.21 3.22
CA PHE A 44 0.86 -8.61 3.77
C PHE A 44 1.10 -9.03 5.22
N GLN A 45 2.32 -9.47 5.53
CA GLN A 45 2.75 -9.80 6.89
C GLN A 45 3.26 -8.55 7.62
N PRO A 46 2.50 -7.97 8.57
CA PRO A 46 2.91 -6.73 9.24
C PRO A 46 3.95 -6.94 10.35
N VAL A 47 4.17 -8.17 10.81
CA VAL A 47 5.05 -8.44 11.95
C VAL A 47 6.50 -8.53 11.49
N LEU A 48 7.29 -7.51 11.81
CA LEU A 48 8.74 -7.51 11.59
C LEU A 48 9.41 -8.57 12.47
N SER A 49 10.14 -9.51 11.87
CA SER A 49 10.89 -10.52 12.61
C SER A 49 12.23 -9.98 13.15
N ALA A 50 12.74 -10.60 14.22
CA ALA A 50 14.04 -10.24 14.80
C ALA A 50 15.21 -10.41 13.81
N ASP A 51 15.09 -11.41 12.94
CA ASP A 51 16.08 -11.75 11.93
C ASP A 51 16.14 -10.69 10.81
N GLU A 52 14.99 -10.23 10.33
CA GLU A 52 14.91 -9.11 9.38
C GLU A 52 15.44 -7.82 9.98
N LEU A 53 15.11 -7.55 11.26
CA LEU A 53 15.61 -6.38 11.98
C LEU A 53 17.14 -6.40 12.09
N GLN A 54 17.73 -7.55 12.40
CA GLN A 54 19.19 -7.71 12.49
C GLN A 54 19.86 -7.49 11.13
N ARG A 55 19.29 -8.03 10.06
CA ARG A 55 19.84 -7.91 8.69
C ARG A 55 19.59 -6.56 8.05
N ARG A 56 18.61 -5.79 8.53
CA ARG A 56 18.09 -4.56 7.90
C ARG A 56 17.64 -4.80 6.46
N PHE A 57 17.15 -6.01 6.19
CA PHE A 57 16.71 -6.47 4.89
C PHE A 57 15.68 -7.59 5.08
N SER A 58 14.65 -7.62 4.24
CA SER A 58 13.60 -8.64 4.27
C SER A 58 13.71 -9.57 3.06
N PHE A 59 13.53 -10.88 3.26
CA PHE A 59 13.37 -11.82 2.14
C PHE A 59 11.90 -12.00 1.73
N ASP A 60 10.98 -11.30 2.38
CA ASP A 60 9.57 -11.28 2.03
C ASP A 60 9.40 -10.66 0.63
N GLU A 61 8.76 -11.42 -0.26
CA GLU A 61 8.59 -11.02 -1.65
C GLU A 61 7.75 -9.74 -1.78
N GLN A 62 6.79 -9.51 -0.88
CA GLN A 62 5.96 -8.33 -0.87
C GLN A 62 6.77 -7.11 -0.43
N VAL A 63 7.62 -7.23 0.60
CA VAL A 63 8.54 -6.16 0.99
C VAL A 63 9.49 -5.80 -0.15
N GLN A 64 10.03 -6.81 -0.85
CA GLN A 64 10.90 -6.61 -2.01
C GLN A 64 10.18 -5.98 -3.20
N LEU A 65 8.88 -6.22 -3.35
CA LEU A 65 8.05 -5.60 -4.38
C LEU A 65 7.66 -4.15 -4.04
N TYR A 66 7.26 -3.89 -2.79
CA TYR A 66 6.70 -2.60 -2.38
C TYR A 66 7.78 -1.54 -2.18
N THR A 67 8.95 -1.94 -1.67
CA THR A 67 10.02 -0.98 -1.34
C THR A 67 10.47 -0.15 -2.55
N PRO A 68 10.78 -0.74 -3.73
CA PRO A 68 11.11 0.04 -4.91
C PRO A 68 9.95 0.93 -5.39
N ARG A 69 8.70 0.43 -5.35
CA ARG A 69 7.52 1.19 -5.75
C ARG A 69 7.33 2.44 -4.89
N ALA A 70 7.54 2.31 -3.58
CA ALA A 70 7.49 3.43 -2.64
C ALA A 70 8.62 4.43 -2.91
N ILE A 71 9.85 3.95 -3.16
CA ILE A 71 11.03 4.80 -3.46
C ILE A 71 10.84 5.57 -4.78
N GLU A 72 10.29 4.94 -5.82
CA GLU A 72 10.09 5.55 -7.14
C GLU A 72 8.88 6.50 -7.20
N SER A 73 8.07 6.55 -6.15
CA SER A 73 6.83 7.33 -6.12
C SER A 73 7.09 8.80 -5.83
N ASP A 74 6.49 9.66 -6.64
CA ASP A 74 6.43 11.11 -6.40
C ASP A 74 5.41 11.46 -5.29
N GLY A 75 4.53 10.52 -4.93
CA GLY A 75 3.55 10.68 -3.86
C GLY A 75 3.05 9.35 -3.31
N LEU A 76 2.72 9.33 -2.01
CA LEU A 76 2.14 8.19 -1.30
C LEU A 76 0.76 8.57 -0.77
N VAL A 77 -0.21 7.68 -0.95
CA VAL A 77 -1.56 7.83 -0.41
C VAL A 77 -1.87 6.62 0.47
N PHE A 78 -2.16 6.86 1.74
CA PHE A 78 -2.56 5.83 2.70
C PHE A 78 -4.05 5.95 2.97
N ILE A 79 -4.77 4.84 2.84
CA ILE A 79 -6.21 4.75 3.02
C ILE A 79 -6.47 3.67 4.06
N HIS A 80 -6.90 4.10 5.24
CA HIS A 80 -7.18 3.23 6.36
C HIS A 80 -8.25 3.87 7.24
N PRO A 81 -9.02 3.07 7.98
CA PRO A 81 -9.88 3.60 9.03
C PRO A 81 -9.01 4.13 10.18
N ASP A 82 -9.57 5.07 10.94
CA ASP A 82 -9.03 5.40 12.25
C ASP A 82 -9.37 4.25 13.22
N TRP A 83 -8.32 3.58 13.70
CA TRP A 83 -8.41 2.51 14.69
C TRP A 83 -7.57 2.87 15.90
N TRP A 84 -8.23 3.08 17.02
CA TRP A 84 -7.62 3.41 18.31
C TRP A 84 -7.05 4.84 18.43
N GLY A 85 -7.40 5.77 17.53
CA GLY A 85 -7.10 7.22 17.62
C GLY A 85 -5.74 7.61 17.06
#